data_AF-A0A3M1LPQ9-F1
#
_entry.id   AF-A0A3M1LPQ9-F1
#
_cell.length_a   1.000
_cell.length_b   1.000
_cell.length_c   1.000
_cell.angle_alpha   90.00
_cell.angle_beta   90.00
_cell.angle_gamma   90.00
#
_symmetry.space_group_name_H-M   'P 1'
#
loop_
_entity.id
_entity.type
_entity.pdbx_description
1 polymer ?
#
loop_
_entity_poly.entity_id
_entity_poly.type
_entity_poly.pdbx_seq_one_letter_code
_entity_poly.pdbx_strand_id
1 'polypeptide(L)' 'MPKPVAVKPLEGYRLWIRYSNGVGGIVDLSDLVGEGVFVV' A
#
# COMPACT_ATOMS: atom_id res chain seq x y z
N MET A 1 17.53 2.19 -0.48
CA MET A 1 16.09 2.51 -0.39
C MET A 1 15.28 1.27 -0.72
N PRO A 2 14.20 0.95 0.02
CA PRO A 2 13.32 -0.16 -0.32
C PRO A 2 12.68 0.09 -1.69
N LYS A 3 12.86 -0.83 -2.64
CA LYS A 3 12.31 -0.72 -4.00
C LYS A 3 11.13 -1.69 -4.16
N PRO A 4 9.88 -1.21 -4.29
CA PRO A 4 8.77 -2.09 -4.60
C PRO A 4 8.97 -2.68 -6.01
N VAL A 5 8.75 -3.99 -6.14
CA VAL A 5 8.86 -4.74 -7.39
C VAL A 5 7.54 -5.37 -7.82
N ALA A 6 6.54 -5.41 -6.94
CA ALA A 6 5.17 -5.75 -7.27
C ALA A 6 4.22 -5.06 -6.29
N VAL A 7 3.08 -4.57 -6.81
CA VAL A 7 2.01 -3.93 -6.03
C VAL A 7 0.68 -4.44 -6.57
N LYS A 8 -0.24 -4.80 -5.69
CA LYS A 8 -1.61 -5.19 -6.05
C LYS A 8 -2.61 -4.49 -5.13
N PRO A 9 -3.64 -3.81 -5.68
CA PRO A 9 -4.73 -3.32 -4.88
C PRO A 9 -5.60 -4.49 -4.40
N LEU A 10 -6.05 -4.39 -3.15
CA LEU A 10 -7.00 -5.31 -2.53
C LEU A 10 -8.22 -4.51 -2.07
N GLU A 11 -9.32 -5.22 -1.79
CA GLU A 11 -10.52 -4.60 -1.25
C GLU A 11 -10.29 -4.01 0.15
N GLY A 12 -11.06 -2.96 0.46
CA GLY A 12 -11.02 -2.27 1.75
C GLY A 12 -9.73 -1.48 1.96
N TYR A 13 -9.33 -0.67 0.98
CA TYR A 13 -8.17 0.24 1.07
C TYR A 13 -6.81 -0.43 1.37
N ARG A 14 -6.69 -1.73 1.08
CA ARG A 14 -5.47 -2.50 1.33
C ARG A 14 -4.60 -2.62 0.09
N LEU A 15 -3.29 -2.65 0.31
CA LEU A 15 -2.31 -2.96 -0.72
C LEU A 15 -1.51 -4.20 -0.32
N TRP A 16 -1.32 -5.13 -1.25
CA TRP A 16 -0.23 -6.09 -1.16
C TRP A 16 0.99 -5.52 -1.89
N ILE A 17 2.15 -5.54 -1.24
CA ILE A 17 3.41 -5.00 -1.78
C ILE A 17 4.53 -6.02 -1.57
N ARG A 18 5.38 -6.19 -2.57
CA ARG A 18 6.64 -6.93 -2.47
C ARG A 18 7.82 -6.05 -2.87
N TYR A 19 8.90 -6.11 -2.09
CA TYR A 19 10.13 -5.35 -2.30
C TYR A 19 11.24 -6.20 -2.92
N SER A 20 12.24 -5.54 -3.52
CA SER A 20 13.37 -6.18 -4.20
C SER A 20 14.26 -7.03 -3.27
N ASN A 21 14.19 -6.81 -1.96
CA ASN A 21 14.90 -7.60 -0.95
C ASN A 21 14.14 -8.86 -0.51
N GLY A 22 13.02 -9.19 -1.17
CA GLY A 22 12.21 -10.36 -0.88
C GLY A 22 11.14 -10.16 0.21
N VAL A 23 11.18 -9.05 0.95
CA VAL A 23 10.15 -8.73 1.95
C VAL A 23 8.84 -8.37 1.27
N GLY A 24 7.70 -8.81 1.81
CA GLY A 24 6.39 -8.44 1.32
C GLY A 24 5.32 -8.60 2.39
N GLY A 25 4.17 -7.95 2.16
CA GLY A 25 3.07 -7.94 3.11
C GLY A 25 1.87 -7.14 2.63
N ILE A 26 0.85 -7.10 3.47
CA ILE A 26 -0.37 -6.31 3.27
C ILE A 26 -0.31 -5.11 4.22
N VAL A 27 -0.66 -3.93 3.71
CA VAL A 27 -0.85 -2.71 4.50
C VAL A 27 -2.27 -2.21 4.30
N ASP A 28 -2.90 -1.79 5.39
CA ASP A 28 -4.18 -1.09 5.37
C ASP A 28 -3.92 0.42 5.35
N LEU A 29 -4.60 1.12 4.45
CA LEU A 29 -4.50 2.57 4.29
C LEU A 29 -5.83 3.27 4.61
N SER A 30 -6.80 2.59 5.24
CA SER A 30 -8.09 3.15 5.63
C SER A 30 -7.97 4.46 6.41
N ASP A 31 -6.94 4.57 7.25
CA ASP A 31 -6.75 5.73 8.13
C ASP A 31 -6.31 7.00 7.38
N LEU A 32 -5.95 6.87 6.09
CA LEU A 32 -5.62 8.01 5.24
C LEU A 32 -6.82 8.51 4.45
N VAL A 33 -7.95 7.80 4.44
CA VAL A 33 -9.14 8.18 3.67
C VAL A 33 -9.71 9.48 4.23
N GLY A 34 -9.89 10.49 3.37
CA GLY A 34 -10.41 11.80 3.78
C GLY A 34 -9.37 12.72 4.42
N GLU A 35 -8.08 12.37 4.36
CA GLU A 35 -7.01 13.19 4.91
C GLU A 35 -6.09 13.75 3.79
N GLY A 36 -5.70 15.01 3.91
CA GLY A 36 -4.73 15.63 2.99
C GLY A 36 -5.15 15.57 1.52
N VAL A 37 -4.31 14.98 0.66
CA VAL A 37 -4.59 14.82 -0.79
C VAL A 37 -5.57 13.68 -1.09
N PHE A 38 -6.00 12.94 -0.07
CA PHE A 38 -7.00 11.87 -0.16
C PHE A 38 -8.42 12.36 0.22
N VAL A 39 -8.62 13.68 0.34
CA VAL A 39 -9.95 14.30 0.34
C VAL A 39 -10.50 14.32 -1.10
N VAL A 40 -11.83 14.20 -1.23
CA VAL A 40 -12.55 14.24 -2.52
C VAL A 40 -12.80 15.69 -2.96
#